data_AF-A0A369GWE8-F1
#
_entry.id   AF-A0A369GWE8-F1
#
_cell.length_a   1.000
_cell.length_b   1.000
_cell.length_c   1.000
_cell.angle_alpha   90.00
_cell.angle_beta   90.00
_cell.angle_gamma   90.00
#
_symmetry.space_group_name_H-M   'P 1'
#
loop_
_entity.id
_entity.type
_entity.pdbx_description
1 polymer ?
#
loop_
_entity_poly.entity_id
_entity_poly.type
_entity_poly.pdbx_seq_one_letter_code
_entity_poly.pdbx_strand_id
1 'polypeptide(L)' 'MAVQVLKARGVPEDHILFLNLIASPQGVSNFATKFPRLKVVTAFIDQGLDEKNYIVPGLGDFGDRFYTI' A
#
# COMPACT_ATOMS: atom_id res chain seq x y z
N MET A 1 1.44 -10.18 -7.27
CA MET A 1 1.60 -9.06 -6.30
C MET A 1 3.08 -8.88 -5.99
N ALA A 2 3.58 -7.64 -5.86
CA ALA A 2 5.02 -7.36 -5.74
C ALA A 2 5.74 -8.14 -4.61
N VAL A 3 5.13 -8.19 -3.41
CA VAL A 3 5.70 -8.92 -2.25
C VAL A 3 5.87 -10.42 -2.53
N GLN A 4 4.91 -11.06 -3.24
CA GLN A 4 5.00 -12.48 -3.57
C GLN A 4 6.16 -12.77 -4.51
N VAL A 5 6.45 -11.86 -5.44
CA VAL A 5 7.56 -11.99 -6.39
C VAL A 5 8.90 -11.94 -5.65
N LEU A 6 9.04 -11.06 -4.65
CA LEU A 6 10.24 -11.01 -3.80
C LEU A 6 10.39 -12.29 -2.98
N LYS A 7 9.31 -12.76 -2.33
CA LYS A 7 9.32 -14.02 -1.57
C LYS A 7 9.66 -15.22 -2.43
N ALA A 8 9.12 -15.29 -3.65
CA ALA A 8 9.41 -16.37 -4.61
C ALA A 8 10.89 -16.39 -5.05
N ARG A 9 11.58 -15.25 -4.96
CA ARG A 9 13.02 -15.13 -5.21
C ARG A 9 13.87 -15.28 -3.94
N GLY A 10 13.28 -15.74 -2.84
CA GLY A 10 14.00 -16.06 -1.59
C GLY A 10 14.20 -14.87 -0.66
N VAL A 11 13.60 -13.71 -0.90
CA VAL A 11 13.67 -12.58 0.04
C VAL A 11 12.83 -12.90 1.28
N PRO A 12 13.41 -12.88 2.50
CA PRO A 12 12.67 -13.05 3.74
C PRO A 12 11.60 -11.95 3.90
N GLU A 13 10.42 -12.30 4.39
CA GLU A 13 9.29 -11.36 4.48
C GLU A 13 9.59 -10.17 5.42
N ASP A 14 10.30 -10.42 6.52
CA ASP A 14 10.77 -9.44 7.51
C ASP A 14 11.90 -8.53 7.00
N HIS A 15 12.50 -8.86 5.85
CA HIS A 15 13.46 -8.01 5.14
C HIS A 15 12.78 -7.06 4.13
N ILE A 16 11.45 -7.11 4.01
CA ILE A 16 10.69 -6.25 3.12
C ILE A 16 10.14 -5.07 3.92
N LEU A 17 10.55 -3.85 3.53
CA LEU A 17 9.96 -2.60 3.98
C LEU A 17 9.06 -2.05 2.88
N PHE A 18 7.76 -2.02 3.12
CA PHE A 18 6.80 -1.37 2.24
C PHE A 18 6.63 0.09 2.67
N LEU A 19 7.29 0.99 1.94
CA LEU A 19 7.21 2.44 2.15
C LEU A 19 6.17 3.03 1.21
N ASN A 20 5.21 3.75 1.77
CA ASN A 20 4.01 4.22 1.10
C ASN A 20 3.67 5.67 1.50
N LEU A 21 2.93 6.38 0.66
CA LEU A 21 2.52 7.75 0.97
C LEU A 21 1.15 7.79 1.69
N ILE A 22 0.14 7.14 1.12
CA ILE A 22 -1.24 7.17 1.61
C ILE A 22 -1.89 5.80 1.48
N ALA A 23 -2.63 5.36 2.50
CA ALA A 23 -3.31 4.07 2.50
C ALA A 23 -4.75 4.19 3.01
N SER A 24 -5.61 3.23 2.64
CA SER A 24 -6.91 3.04 3.29
C SER A 24 -6.80 2.03 4.43
N PRO A 25 -7.72 2.05 5.42
CA PRO A 25 -7.67 1.12 6.56
C PRO A 25 -7.86 -0.33 6.10
N GLN A 26 -8.73 -0.53 5.10
CA GLN A 26 -8.99 -1.79 4.44
C GLN A 26 -7.71 -2.33 3.75
N GLY A 27 -6.98 -1.46 3.05
CA GLY A 27 -5.73 -1.80 2.38
C GLY A 27 -4.64 -2.24 3.35
N VAL A 28 -4.43 -1.47 4.43
CA VAL A 28 -3.44 -1.81 5.47
C VAL A 28 -3.80 -3.12 6.17
N SER A 29 -5.07 -3.30 6.55
CA SER A 29 -5.53 -4.53 7.22
C SER A 29 -5.34 -5.78 6.35
N ASN A 30 -5.71 -5.69 5.06
CA ASN A 30 -5.52 -6.77 4.11
C ASN A 30 -4.02 -7.09 3.89
N PHE A 31 -3.18 -6.05 3.83
CA PHE A 31 -1.75 -6.21 3.64
C PHE A 31 -1.07 -6.85 4.86
N ALA A 32 -1.42 -6.39 6.06
CA ALA A 32 -0.92 -6.92 7.33
C ALA A 32 -1.37 -8.38 7.56
N THR A 33 -2.61 -8.72 7.21
CA THR A 33 -3.11 -10.10 7.30
C THR A 33 -2.37 -11.04 6.35
N LYS A 34 -2.07 -10.57 5.14
CA LYS A 34 -1.42 -11.40 4.10
C LYS A 34 0.09 -11.55 4.31
N PHE A 35 0.73 -10.56 4.92
CA PHE A 35 2.19 -10.53 5.14
C PHE A 35 2.50 -10.01 6.56
N PRO A 36 2.29 -10.82 7.60
CA PRO A 36 2.36 -10.37 8.99
C PRO A 36 3.78 -10.00 9.46
N ARG A 37 4.84 -10.39 8.75
CA ARG A 37 6.23 -10.13 9.16
C ARG A 37 6.87 -8.92 8.49
N LEU A 38 6.33 -8.43 7.38
CA LEU A 38 6.90 -7.26 6.70
C LEU A 38 6.58 -5.99 7.48
N LYS A 39 7.40 -4.95 7.30
CA LYS A 39 7.14 -3.64 7.90
C LYS A 39 6.45 -2.72 6.90
N VAL A 40 5.39 -2.04 7.34
CA VAL A 40 4.70 -1.00 6.58
C VAL A 40 4.99 0.35 7.22
N VAL A 41 5.44 1.30 6.41
CA VAL A 41 5.57 2.71 6.80
C VAL A 41 4.75 3.53 5.80
N THR A 42 3.78 4.27 6.30
CA THR A 42 2.92 5.15 5.50
C THR A 42 2.82 6.52 6.14
N ALA A 43 2.77 7.58 5.34
CA ALA A 43 2.63 8.94 5.88
C ALA A 43 1.20 9.22 6.36
N PHE A 44 0.20 8.72 5.62
CA PHE A 44 -1.21 8.91 5.93
C PHE A 44 -2.00 7.60 5.86
N ILE A 45 -3.02 7.49 6.71
CA ILE A 45 -4.10 6.50 6.62
C ILE A 45 -5.41 7.28 6.61
N ASP A 46 -6.11 7.23 5.48
CA ASP A 46 -7.34 7.98 5.25
C ASP A 46 -8.58 7.14 5.59
N GLN A 47 -9.78 7.70 5.42
CA GLN A 47 -11.01 7.13 6.00
C GLN A 47 -11.40 5.80 5.38
N GLY A 48 -11.17 5.62 4.08
CA GLY A 48 -11.60 4.43 3.38
C GLY A 48 -11.43 4.54 1.87
N LEU A 49 -12.18 3.69 1.18
CA LEU A 49 -12.31 3.70 -0.26
C LEU A 49 -13.74 4.09 -0.66
N ASP A 50 -13.89 4.79 -1.79
CA ASP A 50 -15.19 4.98 -2.45
C ASP A 50 -15.56 3.77 -3.33
N GLU A 51 -16.70 3.87 -4.03
CA GLU A 51 -17.21 2.83 -4.94
C GLU A 51 -16.29 2.54 -6.13
N LYS A 52 -15.38 3.47 -6.46
CA LYS A 52 -14.39 3.36 -7.54
C LYS A 52 -13.02 2.93 -7.03
N ASN A 53 -12.89 2.61 -5.73
CA ASN A 53 -11.64 2.27 -5.05
C ASN A 53 -10.63 3.42 -4.93
N TYR A 54 -11.06 4.68 -5.01
CA TYR A 54 -10.22 5.80 -4.61
C TYR A 54 -10.19 5.94 -3.10
N ILE A 55 -9.01 6.27 -2.56
CA ILE A 55 -8.88 6.63 -1.16
C ILE A 55 -9.62 7.96 -0.94
N VAL A 56 -10.38 8.06 0.16
CA VAL A 56 -11.14 9.27 0.53
C VAL A 56 -10.76 9.72 1.94
N PRO A 57 -10.46 11.02 2.17
CA PRO A 57 -10.44 12.13 1.20
C PRO A 57 -9.38 12.02 0.09
N GLY A 58 -8.27 11.34 0.37
CA GLY A 58 -7.27 10.93 -0.61
C GLY A 58 -6.55 12.06 -1.33
N LEU A 59 -5.95 11.69 -2.46
CA LEU A 59 -5.17 12.60 -3.31
C LEU A 59 -5.53 12.50 -4.80
N GLY A 60 -6.60 11.78 -5.14
CA GLY A 60 -6.96 11.46 -6.52
C GLY A 60 -6.01 10.42 -7.13
N ASP A 61 -5.87 10.43 -8.45
CA ASP A 61 -4.88 9.59 -9.13
C ASP A 61 -3.47 10.16 -8.95
N PHE A 62 -2.60 9.43 -8.25
CA PHE A 62 -1.24 9.88 -7.99
C PHE A 62 -0.41 9.99 -9.27
N GLY A 63 -0.57 9.04 -10.19
CA GLY A 63 0.24 8.96 -11.41
C GLY A 63 -0.05 10.13 -12.34
N ASP A 64 -1.34 10.37 -12.62
CA ASP A 64 -1.75 11.48 -13.46
C ASP A 64 -1.30 12.81 -12.85
N ARG A 65 -1.50 13.00 -11.54
CA ARG A 65 -1.12 14.25 -10.87
C ARG A 65 0.39 14.48 -10.79
N PHE A 66 1.18 13.41 -10.72
CA PHE A 66 2.63 13.51 -10.58
C PHE A 66 3.35 13.64 -11.93
N TYR A 67 2.82 13.02 -12.99
CA TYR A 67 3.51 12.96 -14.29
C TYR A 67 2.91 13.84 -15.39
N THR A 68 1.63 14.23 -15.28
CA THR A 68 0.92 14.93 -16.37
C THR A 68 0.52 16.38 -16.06
N ILE A 69 0.84 16.84 -14.84
CA ILE A 69 0.73 18.24 -14.42
C ILE A 69 2.14 18.81 -14.33
#